data_AF-A0A7S3DSE3-F1
#
_entry.id   AF-A0A7S3DSE3-F1
#
_cell.length_a   1.000
_cell.length_b   1.000
_cell.length_c   1.000
_cell.angle_alpha   90.00
_cell.angle_beta   90.00
_cell.angle_gamma   90.00
#
_symmetry.space_group_name_H-M   'P 1'
#
loop_
_entity.id
_entity.type
_entity.pdbx_description
1 polymer ?
#
loop_
_entity_poly.entity_id
_entity_poly.type
_entity_poly.pdbx_seq_one_letter_code
_entity_poly.pdbx_strand_id
1 'polypeptide(L)'
;QRAGSIAESSGTMATPAIELVGFDEEVRSAVEYVFGSSIIVDGMRAANQICDATKTRTVTLEGDVYDPSGTISGGSKNNLGTTLVKLAQVRESTVQLDTQQKQLQDINAKLHSLNSKYADHERLTESLSLAEAELESVMKSLSQTSVGILLEKRDRMASELNSCETEFEKMEKEKADKWDLYQNLKSQEKELTQQRERRFAEIEKSLKEAKTEVANKSQMAREAETQAQTL
;
A
#
# COMPACT_ATOMS: atom_id res chain seq x y z
N GLN A 1 -27.13 21.60 52.12
CA GLN A 1 -27.53 20.60 53.14
C GLN A 1 -28.99 20.74 53.59
N ARG A 2 -29.47 21.92 54.05
CA ARG A 2 -30.89 22.08 54.46
C ARG A 2 -31.91 21.98 53.31
N ALA A 3 -31.60 22.49 52.11
CA ALA A 3 -32.49 22.39 50.95
C ALA A 3 -32.69 20.92 50.49
N GLY A 4 -31.60 20.15 50.42
CA GLY A 4 -31.63 18.73 50.02
C GLY A 4 -32.47 17.86 50.95
N SER A 5 -32.34 18.02 52.28
CA SER A 5 -33.15 17.26 53.24
C SER A 5 -34.66 17.57 53.16
N ILE A 6 -35.02 18.81 52.82
CA ILE A 6 -36.43 19.23 52.67
C ILE A 6 -36.99 18.67 51.35
N ALA A 7 -36.21 18.70 50.28
CA ALA A 7 -36.57 18.11 49.00
C ALA A 7 -36.80 16.59 49.12
N GLU A 8 -35.87 15.87 49.77
CA GLU A 8 -35.99 14.42 50.02
C GLU A 8 -37.25 14.08 50.83
N SER A 9 -37.57 14.88 51.86
CA SER A 9 -38.78 14.70 52.66
C SER A 9 -40.09 14.95 51.89
N SER A 10 -40.01 15.73 50.80
CA SER A 10 -41.13 16.02 49.90
C SER A 10 -41.17 15.11 48.67
N GLY A 11 -40.23 14.17 48.55
CA GLY A 11 -40.11 13.28 47.40
C GLY A 11 -39.61 13.97 46.12
N THR A 12 -38.88 15.08 46.24
CA THR A 12 -38.39 15.87 45.10
C THR A 12 -36.89 16.14 45.18
N MET A 13 -36.33 16.73 44.12
CA MET A 13 -34.91 17.10 44.05
C MET A 13 -34.72 18.61 44.12
N ALA A 14 -33.64 19.04 44.78
CA ALA A 14 -33.23 20.43 44.83
C ALA A 14 -31.73 20.56 44.53
N THR A 15 -31.40 21.34 43.51
CA THR A 15 -30.02 21.51 43.03
C THR A 15 -29.70 23.01 42.90
N PRO A 16 -28.53 23.49 43.38
CA PRO A 16 -28.09 24.85 43.11
C PRO A 16 -28.02 25.13 41.60
N ALA A 17 -28.52 26.28 41.15
CA ALA A 17 -28.59 26.58 39.71
C ALA A 17 -27.20 26.66 39.06
N ILE A 18 -26.17 27.07 39.82
CA ILE A 18 -24.79 27.13 39.34
C ILE A 18 -24.20 25.75 38.99
N GLU A 19 -24.64 24.68 39.65
CA GLU A 19 -24.15 23.32 39.38
C GLU A 19 -24.72 22.74 38.08
N LEU A 20 -25.77 23.38 37.53
CA LEU A 20 -26.47 22.94 36.32
C LEU A 20 -25.97 23.65 35.05
N VAL A 21 -25.04 24.60 35.17
CA VAL A 21 -24.48 25.36 34.04
C VAL A 21 -22.99 25.08 33.89
N GLY A 22 -22.55 24.82 32.65
CA GLY A 22 -21.14 24.72 32.31
C GLY A 22 -20.57 26.08 31.92
N PHE A 23 -19.47 26.48 32.55
CA PHE A 23 -18.80 27.75 32.29
C PHE A 23 -17.29 27.63 32.51
N ASP A 24 -16.53 28.53 31.88
CA ASP A 24 -15.08 28.62 32.07
C ASP A 24 -14.74 29.35 33.38
N GLU A 25 -13.65 28.95 34.03
CA GLU A 25 -13.25 29.48 35.34
C GLU A 25 -13.08 31.01 35.33
N GLU A 26 -12.66 31.57 34.19
CA GLU A 26 -12.46 33.00 34.00
C GLU A 26 -13.73 33.83 34.22
N VAL A 27 -14.92 33.24 34.02
CA VAL A 27 -16.22 33.92 34.19
C VAL A 27 -16.96 33.51 35.46
N ARG A 28 -16.32 32.75 36.36
CA ARG A 28 -16.94 32.23 37.59
C ARG A 28 -17.70 33.29 38.38
N SER A 29 -17.07 34.43 38.66
CA SER A 29 -17.68 35.50 39.47
C SER A 29 -18.99 36.04 38.87
N ALA A 30 -19.07 36.14 37.54
CA ALA A 30 -20.28 36.59 36.84
C ALA A 30 -21.38 35.53 36.89
N VAL A 31 -21.02 34.25 36.72
CA VAL A 31 -21.96 33.13 36.80
C VAL A 31 -22.47 32.93 38.23
N GLU A 32 -21.60 33.05 39.24
CA GLU A 32 -21.97 33.04 40.66
C GLU A 32 -22.91 34.17 41.03
N TYR A 33 -22.70 35.37 40.48
CA TYR A 33 -23.61 36.48 40.69
C TYR A 33 -25.02 36.20 40.14
N VAL A 34 -25.12 35.58 38.97
CA VAL A 34 -26.41 35.32 38.30
C VAL A 34 -27.12 34.07 38.83
N PHE A 35 -26.39 32.97 39.09
CA PHE A 35 -26.95 31.66 39.42
C PHE A 35 -26.62 31.17 40.83
N GLY A 36 -25.65 31.77 41.53
CA GLY A 36 -25.21 31.32 42.85
C GLY A 36 -26.23 31.57 43.97
N SER A 37 -27.21 32.46 43.77
CA SER A 37 -28.26 32.79 44.73
C SER A 37 -29.61 32.11 44.43
N SER A 38 -29.64 31.13 43.52
CA SER A 38 -30.88 30.44 43.11
C SER A 38 -30.78 28.92 43.25
N ILE A 39 -31.86 28.30 43.71
CA ILE A 39 -32.00 26.83 43.82
C ILE A 39 -33.10 26.37 42.87
N ILE A 40 -32.82 25.36 42.05
CA ILE A 40 -33.82 24.73 41.18
C ILE A 40 -34.43 23.54 41.93
N VAL A 41 -35.77 23.52 42.00
CA VAL A 41 -36.52 22.52 42.77
C VAL A 41 -37.57 21.87 41.88
N ASP A 42 -37.71 20.57 41.96
CA ASP A 42 -38.84 19.87 41.38
C ASP A 42 -40.05 19.96 42.33
N GLY A 43 -41.19 20.46 41.85
CA GLY A 43 -42.42 20.61 42.61
C GLY A 43 -42.61 21.92 43.39
N MET A 44 -43.84 22.45 43.30
CA MET A 44 -44.25 23.74 43.86
C MET A 44 -44.21 23.80 45.39
N ARG A 45 -44.69 22.74 46.05
CA ARG A 45 -44.78 22.67 47.52
C ARG A 45 -43.39 22.65 48.17
N ALA A 46 -42.46 21.90 47.57
CA ALA A 46 -41.08 21.85 48.01
C ALA A 46 -40.37 23.19 47.77
N ALA A 47 -40.60 23.85 46.62
CA ALA A 47 -40.01 25.16 46.32
C ALA A 47 -40.37 26.21 47.39
N ASN A 48 -41.65 26.31 47.78
CA ASN A 48 -42.07 27.27 48.81
C ASN A 48 -41.41 26.99 50.17
N GLN A 49 -41.41 25.71 50.60
CA GLN A 49 -40.80 25.31 51.88
C GLN A 49 -39.29 25.56 51.91
N ILE A 50 -38.59 25.28 50.80
CA ILE A 50 -37.15 25.51 50.69
C ILE A 50 -36.86 27.02 50.69
N CYS A 51 -37.61 27.82 49.93
CA CYS A 51 -37.48 29.27 49.90
C CYS A 51 -37.60 29.87 51.31
N ASP A 52 -38.62 29.45 52.07
CA ASP A 52 -38.85 29.92 53.42
C ASP A 52 -37.76 29.52 54.41
N ALA A 53 -37.27 28.29 54.31
CA ALA A 53 -36.29 27.72 55.22
C ALA A 53 -34.86 28.18 54.96
N THR A 54 -34.48 28.39 53.69
CA THR A 54 -33.11 28.79 53.31
C THR A 54 -32.99 30.28 53.05
N LYS A 55 -34.11 31.00 52.95
CA LYS A 55 -34.15 32.42 52.55
C LYS A 55 -33.40 32.66 51.24
N THR A 56 -33.49 31.70 50.33
CA THR A 56 -32.84 31.72 49.01
C THR A 56 -33.91 31.64 47.94
N ARG A 57 -33.71 32.37 46.84
CA ARG A 57 -34.63 32.32 45.70
C ARG A 57 -34.71 30.89 45.16
N THR A 58 -35.91 30.36 44.99
CA THR A 58 -36.10 29.02 44.41
C THR A 58 -36.95 29.07 43.15
N VAL A 59 -36.60 28.27 42.16
CA VAL A 59 -37.27 28.23 40.86
C VAL A 59 -37.72 26.80 40.58
N THR A 60 -38.97 26.62 40.16
CA THR A 60 -39.49 25.29 39.77
C THR A 60 -39.05 24.91 38.36
N LEU A 61 -39.10 23.62 38.01
CA LEU A 61 -38.87 23.17 36.63
C LEU A 61 -39.88 23.77 35.63
N GLU A 62 -41.08 24.11 36.08
CA GLU A 62 -42.13 24.77 35.29
C GLU A 62 -41.87 26.28 35.11
N GLY A 63 -40.88 26.84 35.82
CA GLY A 63 -40.45 28.23 35.69
C GLY A 63 -41.13 29.21 36.66
N ASP A 64 -41.79 28.71 37.70
CA ASP A 64 -42.30 29.54 38.80
C ASP A 64 -41.16 29.96 39.72
N VAL A 65 -41.18 31.21 40.17
CA VAL A 65 -40.14 31.80 41.02
C VAL A 65 -40.72 32.11 42.38
N TYR A 66 -40.04 31.65 43.42
CA TYR A 66 -40.32 31.93 44.83
C TYR A 66 -39.16 32.76 45.39
N ASP A 67 -39.49 33.95 45.89
CA ASP A 67 -38.52 34.87 46.46
C ASP A 67 -38.74 35.02 47.97
N PRO A 68 -37.67 35.00 48.79
CA PRO A 68 -37.78 35.15 50.25
C PRO A 68 -38.36 36.49 50.72
N SER A 69 -38.47 37.49 49.83
CA SER A 69 -39.22 38.73 50.04
C SER A 69 -40.74 38.54 50.07
N GLY A 70 -41.24 37.33 49.80
CA GLY A 70 -42.68 37.01 49.78
C GLY A 70 -43.32 37.15 48.40
N THR A 71 -42.50 37.24 47.33
CA THR A 71 -43.01 37.32 45.96
C THR A 71 -43.02 35.93 45.32
N ILE A 72 -44.18 35.53 44.80
CA ILE A 72 -44.32 34.34 43.95
C ILE A 72 -44.68 34.83 42.56
N SER A 73 -43.86 34.48 41.57
CA SER A 73 -44.11 34.79 40.17
C SER A 73 -44.39 33.50 39.41
N GLY A 74 -45.65 33.29 39.03
CA GLY A 74 -46.11 32.18 38.20
C GLY A 74 -47.23 32.61 37.25
N GLY A 75 -47.35 31.96 36.08
CA GLY A 75 -48.35 32.29 35.07
C GLY A 75 -48.22 31.52 33.75
N SER A 76 -49.21 31.65 32.86
CA SER A 76 -49.24 31.00 31.54
C SER A 76 -48.13 31.54 30.62
N LYS A 77 -47.01 30.84 30.50
CA LYS A 77 -45.89 31.23 29.64
C LYS A 77 -45.65 30.19 28.54
N ASN A 78 -46.10 30.51 27.33
CA ASN A 78 -45.95 29.67 26.13
C ASN A 78 -44.54 29.65 25.52
N ASN A 79 -43.51 30.18 26.21
CA ASN A 79 -42.20 30.45 25.59
C ASN A 79 -40.98 30.30 26.52
N LEU A 80 -41.14 29.66 27.68
CA LEU A 80 -40.01 29.34 28.56
C LEU A 80 -39.07 28.35 27.84
N GLY A 81 -37.79 28.71 27.71
CA GLY A 81 -36.74 27.84 27.15
C GLY A 81 -36.44 28.00 25.65
N THR A 82 -37.31 28.62 24.85
CA THR A 82 -37.09 28.71 23.38
C THR A 82 -35.90 29.59 22.99
N THR A 83 -35.61 30.65 23.76
CA THR A 83 -34.46 31.52 23.52
C THR A 83 -33.13 30.81 23.77
N LEU A 84 -33.01 30.02 24.85
CA LEU A 84 -31.79 29.28 25.15
C LEU A 84 -31.53 28.17 24.13
N VAL A 85 -32.59 27.50 23.67
CA VAL A 85 -32.49 26.50 22.58
C VAL A 85 -32.02 27.16 21.28
N LYS A 86 -32.60 28.30 20.90
CA LYS A 86 -32.14 29.07 19.73
C LYS A 86 -30.70 29.56 19.87
N LEU A 87 -30.30 29.99 21.06
CA LEU A 87 -28.93 30.42 21.33
C LEU A 87 -27.94 29.26 21.18
N ALA A 88 -28.29 28.06 21.66
CA ALA A 88 -27.48 26.85 21.47
C ALA A 88 -27.33 26.50 19.98
N GLN A 89 -28.42 26.55 19.21
CA GLN A 89 -28.40 26.33 17.76
C GLN A 89 -27.53 27.35 17.02
N VAL A 90 -27.59 28.63 17.42
CA VAL A 90 -26.73 29.68 16.86
C VAL A 90 -25.27 29.38 17.17
N ARG A 91 -24.94 29.05 18.42
CA ARG A 91 -23.56 28.71 18.81
C ARG A 91 -23.02 27.53 18.00
N GLU A 92 -23.79 26.46 17.87
CA GLU A 92 -23.40 25.29 17.07
C GLU A 92 -23.16 25.67 15.60
N SER A 93 -24.08 26.43 15.01
CA SER A 93 -23.94 26.91 13.62
C SER A 93 -22.73 27.81 13.45
N THR A 94 -22.42 28.68 14.42
CA THR A 94 -21.23 29.54 14.39
C THR A 94 -19.94 28.73 14.44
N VAL A 95 -19.88 27.70 15.29
CA VAL A 95 -18.70 26.81 15.37
C VAL A 95 -18.50 26.05 14.05
N GLN A 96 -19.58 25.55 13.45
CA GLN A 96 -19.52 24.87 12.15
C GLN A 96 -19.05 25.82 11.05
N LEU A 97 -19.58 27.05 11.02
CA LEU A 97 -19.19 28.08 10.07
C LEU A 97 -17.70 28.44 10.19
N ASP A 98 -17.19 28.67 11.40
CA ASP A 98 -15.77 28.96 11.63
C ASP A 98 -14.88 27.80 11.16
N THR A 99 -15.30 26.56 11.42
CA THR A 99 -14.57 25.36 10.99
C THR A 99 -14.52 25.27 9.46
N GLN A 100 -15.66 25.44 8.78
CA GLN A 100 -15.73 25.41 7.32
C GLN A 100 -14.95 26.57 6.68
N GLN A 101 -14.98 27.75 7.29
CA GLN A 101 -14.24 28.91 6.81
C GLN A 101 -12.72 28.69 6.90
N LYS A 102 -12.23 28.10 7.99
CA LYS A 102 -10.82 27.70 8.12
C LYS A 102 -10.42 26.66 7.06
N GLN A 103 -11.24 25.63 6.86
CA GLN A 103 -11.00 24.63 5.81
C GLN A 103 -10.94 25.26 4.42
N LEU A 104 -11.84 26.20 4.13
CA LEU A 104 -11.86 26.91 2.84
C LEU A 104 -10.61 27.78 2.66
N GLN A 105 -10.15 28.45 3.71
CA GLN A 105 -8.89 29.20 3.67
C GLN A 105 -7.68 28.30 3.40
N ASP A 106 -7.60 27.15 4.06
CA ASP A 106 -6.52 26.18 3.85
C ASP A 106 -6.53 25.61 2.43
N ILE A 107 -7.70 25.28 1.90
CA ILE A 107 -7.85 24.79 0.53
C ILE A 107 -7.43 25.87 -0.48
N ASN A 108 -7.85 27.12 -0.28
CA ASN A 108 -7.45 28.21 -1.16
C ASN A 108 -5.95 28.48 -1.12
N ALA A 109 -5.31 28.41 0.05
CA ALA A 109 -3.86 28.55 0.16
C ALA A 109 -3.12 27.44 -0.60
N LYS A 110 -3.60 26.19 -0.49
CA LYS A 110 -3.05 25.05 -1.25
C LYS A 110 -3.24 25.22 -2.76
N LEU A 111 -4.42 25.65 -3.19
CA LEU A 111 -4.73 25.89 -4.60
C LEU A 111 -3.83 26.98 -5.19
N HIS A 112 -3.63 28.07 -4.45
CA HIS A 112 -2.74 29.16 -4.88
C HIS A 112 -1.29 28.69 -5.04
N SER A 113 -0.78 27.89 -4.09
CA SER A 113 0.55 27.28 -4.20
C SER A 113 0.66 26.34 -5.40
N LEU A 114 -0.38 25.55 -5.67
CA LEU A 114 -0.39 24.62 -6.79
C LEU A 114 -0.40 25.35 -8.14
N ASN A 115 -1.19 26.43 -8.27
CA ASN A 115 -1.21 27.25 -9.47
C ASN A 115 0.15 27.90 -9.75
N SER A 116 0.86 28.37 -8.72
CA SER A 116 2.22 28.90 -8.89
C SER A 116 3.17 27.84 -9.45
N LYS A 117 3.11 26.61 -8.92
CA LYS A 117 3.93 25.49 -9.42
C LYS A 117 3.57 25.10 -10.85
N TYR A 118 2.28 25.17 -11.19
CA TYR A 118 1.82 24.90 -12.55
C TYR A 118 2.36 25.93 -13.54
N ALA A 119 2.35 27.21 -13.19
CA ALA A 119 2.94 28.26 -14.03
C ALA A 119 4.45 28.05 -14.25
N ASP A 120 5.18 27.63 -13.20
CA ASP A 120 6.59 27.27 -13.34
C ASP A 120 6.80 26.05 -14.25
N HIS A 121 5.95 25.03 -14.13
CA HIS A 121 6.00 23.85 -14.97
C HIS A 121 5.74 24.18 -16.45
N GLU A 122 4.77 25.03 -16.74
CA GLU A 122 4.46 25.49 -18.10
C GLU A 122 5.65 26.22 -18.71
N ARG A 123 6.24 27.18 -17.98
CA ARG A 123 7.45 27.89 -18.39
C ARG A 123 8.63 26.95 -18.64
N LEU A 124 8.85 25.96 -17.77
CA LEU A 124 9.93 24.98 -17.93
C LEU A 124 9.69 24.08 -19.14
N THR A 125 8.44 23.71 -19.41
CA THR A 125 8.07 22.88 -20.56
C THR A 125 8.30 23.63 -21.87
N GLU A 126 7.93 24.91 -21.94
CA GLU A 126 8.24 25.77 -23.09
C GLU A 126 9.75 25.91 -23.30
N SER A 127 10.50 26.17 -22.22
CA SER A 127 11.96 26.27 -22.29
C SER A 127 12.62 24.97 -22.74
N LEU A 128 12.11 23.82 -22.29
CA LEU A 128 12.61 22.51 -22.71
C LEU A 128 12.33 22.28 -24.19
N SER A 129 11.11 22.57 -24.65
CA SER A 129 10.74 22.42 -26.05
C SER A 129 11.60 23.28 -26.99
N LEU A 130 11.92 24.51 -26.57
CA LEU A 130 12.85 25.37 -27.31
C LEU A 130 14.27 24.77 -27.35
N ALA A 131 14.79 24.31 -26.21
CA ALA A 131 16.12 23.70 -26.14
C ALA A 131 16.23 22.41 -26.96
N GLU A 132 15.18 21.58 -26.99
CA GLU A 132 15.11 20.38 -27.82
C GLU A 132 15.11 20.72 -29.31
N ALA A 133 14.34 21.73 -29.72
CA ALA A 133 14.31 22.19 -31.11
C ALA A 133 15.66 22.79 -31.55
N GLU A 134 16.33 23.55 -30.66
CA GLU A 134 17.68 24.06 -30.90
C GLU A 134 18.69 22.93 -31.03
N LEU A 135 18.64 21.94 -30.13
CA LEU A 135 19.50 20.77 -30.17
C LEU A 135 19.31 20.00 -31.48
N GLU A 136 18.07 19.74 -31.89
CA GLU A 136 17.76 19.05 -33.14
C GLU A 136 18.32 19.81 -34.35
N SER A 137 18.16 21.14 -34.38
CA SER A 137 18.70 22.01 -35.42
C SER A 137 20.24 21.94 -35.49
N VAL A 138 20.91 21.99 -34.34
CA VAL A 138 22.38 21.87 -34.26
C VAL A 138 22.84 20.48 -34.68
N MET A 139 22.17 19.42 -34.23
CA MET A 139 22.48 18.04 -34.62
C MET A 139 22.32 17.83 -36.13
N LYS A 140 21.25 18.35 -36.72
CA LYS A 140 21.02 18.31 -38.17
C LYS A 140 22.08 19.10 -38.93
N SER A 141 22.47 20.26 -38.42
CA SER A 141 23.56 21.04 -39.01
C SER A 141 24.88 20.29 -38.94
N LEU A 142 25.18 19.68 -37.79
CA LEU A 142 26.38 18.88 -37.58
C LEU A 142 26.42 17.66 -38.52
N SER A 143 25.32 16.92 -38.66
CA SER A 143 25.25 15.75 -39.54
C SER A 143 25.44 16.09 -41.02
N GLN A 144 25.21 17.35 -41.41
CA GLN A 144 25.49 17.84 -42.77
C GLN A 144 26.93 18.32 -42.96
N THR A 145 27.70 18.50 -41.89
CA THR A 145 29.13 18.84 -42.00
C THR A 145 29.97 17.63 -42.37
N SER A 146 31.13 17.87 -42.99
CA SER A 146 32.09 16.81 -43.29
C SER A 146 32.54 16.04 -42.04
N VAL A 147 32.72 16.74 -40.92
CA VAL A 147 33.11 16.13 -39.63
C VAL A 147 32.00 15.24 -39.08
N GLY A 148 30.73 15.69 -39.12
CA GLY A 148 29.60 14.88 -38.65
C GLY A 148 29.41 13.60 -39.46
N ILE A 149 29.49 13.69 -40.80
CA ILE A 149 29.41 12.52 -41.69
C ILE A 149 30.55 11.53 -41.38
N LEU A 150 31.77 12.03 -41.14
CA LEU A 150 32.92 11.19 -40.79
C LEU A 150 32.75 10.54 -39.41
N LEU A 151 32.18 11.24 -38.43
CA LEU A 151 31.88 10.68 -37.11
C LEU A 151 30.83 9.57 -37.19
N GLU A 152 29.73 9.78 -37.93
CA GLU A 152 28.71 8.75 -38.11
C GLU A 152 29.28 7.51 -38.81
N LYS A 153 30.12 7.72 -39.84
CA LYS A 153 30.83 6.63 -40.53
C LYS A 153 31.78 5.89 -39.60
N ARG A 154 32.52 6.61 -38.73
CA ARG A 154 33.38 6.01 -37.71
C ARG A 154 32.56 5.14 -36.76
N ASP A 155 31.45 5.65 -36.25
CA ASP A 155 30.61 4.95 -35.26
C ASP A 155 29.98 3.71 -35.85
N ARG A 156 29.52 3.80 -37.09
CA ARG A 156 29.04 2.65 -37.86
C ARG A 156 30.14 1.60 -38.03
N MET A 157 31.33 2.00 -38.47
CA MET A 157 32.46 1.08 -38.63
C MET A 157 32.88 0.44 -37.30
N ALA A 158 32.86 1.18 -36.20
CA ALA A 158 33.17 0.66 -34.87
C ALA A 158 32.12 -0.39 -34.42
N SER A 159 30.84 -0.15 -34.69
CA SER A 159 29.77 -1.11 -34.41
C SER A 159 29.87 -2.36 -35.27
N GLU A 160 30.13 -2.21 -36.58
CA GLU A 160 30.36 -3.32 -37.51
C GLU A 160 31.59 -4.16 -37.10
N LEU A 161 32.68 -3.50 -36.67
CA LEU A 161 33.88 -4.16 -36.17
C LEU A 161 33.59 -4.99 -34.92
N ASN A 162 32.90 -4.40 -33.93
CA ASN A 162 32.53 -5.12 -32.70
C ASN A 162 31.62 -6.32 -33.01
N SER A 163 30.69 -6.19 -33.95
CA SER A 163 29.87 -7.33 -34.41
C SER A 163 30.73 -8.43 -35.02
N CYS A 164 31.64 -8.07 -35.94
CA CYS A 164 32.57 -9.02 -36.55
C CYS A 164 33.47 -9.71 -35.52
N GLU A 165 33.97 -8.97 -34.52
CA GLU A 165 34.79 -9.54 -33.43
C GLU A 165 34.00 -10.57 -32.62
N THR A 166 32.75 -10.26 -32.26
CA THR A 166 31.91 -11.22 -31.53
C THR A 166 31.55 -12.46 -32.36
N GLU A 167 31.34 -12.31 -33.67
CA GLU A 167 31.12 -13.45 -34.57
C GLU A 167 32.38 -14.29 -34.72
N PHE A 168 33.54 -13.64 -34.85
CA PHE A 168 34.83 -14.32 -34.94
C PHE A 168 35.11 -15.14 -33.67
N GLU A 169 34.88 -14.58 -32.49
CA GLU A 169 35.04 -15.31 -31.22
C GLU A 169 34.12 -16.54 -31.14
N LYS A 170 32.88 -16.44 -31.63
CA LYS A 170 31.96 -17.57 -31.71
C LYS A 170 32.46 -18.64 -32.69
N MET A 171 32.91 -18.21 -33.88
CA MET A 171 33.43 -19.13 -34.89
C MET A 171 34.69 -19.85 -34.43
N GLU A 172 35.60 -19.19 -33.73
CA GLU A 172 36.79 -19.83 -33.16
C GLU A 172 36.43 -20.85 -32.07
N LYS A 173 35.46 -20.55 -31.19
CA LYS A 173 34.94 -21.53 -30.23
C LYS A 173 34.32 -22.74 -30.92
N GLU A 174 33.44 -22.52 -31.89
CA GLU A 174 32.81 -23.62 -32.64
C GLU A 174 33.83 -24.48 -33.39
N LYS A 175 34.87 -23.86 -33.96
CA LYS A 175 35.95 -24.56 -34.65
C LYS A 175 36.74 -25.44 -33.68
N ALA A 176 37.05 -24.94 -32.48
CA ALA A 176 37.71 -25.73 -31.44
C ALA A 176 36.85 -26.92 -31.00
N ASP A 177 35.55 -26.70 -30.73
CA ASP A 177 34.62 -27.76 -30.31
C ASP A 177 34.48 -28.85 -31.40
N LYS A 178 34.33 -28.44 -32.67
CA LYS A 178 34.24 -29.38 -33.81
C LYS A 178 35.55 -30.14 -34.02
N TRP A 179 36.70 -29.50 -33.78
CA TRP A 179 38.00 -30.15 -33.86
C TRP A 179 38.17 -31.22 -32.77
N ASP A 180 37.80 -30.91 -31.53
CA ASP A 180 37.84 -31.87 -30.42
C ASP A 180 36.90 -33.05 -30.65
N LEU A 181 35.69 -32.78 -31.18
CA LEU A 181 34.75 -33.83 -31.58
C LEU A 181 35.33 -34.72 -32.69
N TYR A 182 35.98 -34.12 -33.69
CA TYR A 182 36.65 -34.88 -34.74
C TYR A 182 37.75 -35.80 -34.18
N GLN A 183 38.60 -35.30 -33.27
CA GLN A 183 39.64 -36.12 -32.64
C GLN A 183 39.05 -37.29 -31.84
N ASN A 184 37.95 -37.05 -31.12
CA ASN A 184 37.24 -38.09 -30.36
C ASN A 184 36.63 -39.14 -31.29
N LEU A 185 35.90 -38.73 -32.33
CA LEU A 185 35.33 -39.67 -33.31
C LEU A 185 36.41 -40.50 -34.01
N LYS A 186 37.55 -39.90 -34.33
CA LYS A 186 38.69 -40.60 -34.92
C LYS A 186 39.30 -41.64 -33.97
N SER A 187 39.36 -41.35 -32.67
CA SER A 187 39.85 -42.33 -31.68
C SER A 187 38.86 -43.48 -31.51
N GLN A 188 37.56 -43.18 -31.44
CA GLN A 188 36.50 -44.18 -31.37
C GLN A 188 36.45 -45.06 -32.61
N GLU A 189 36.61 -44.50 -33.81
CA GLU A 189 36.68 -45.26 -35.07
C GLU A 189 37.84 -46.27 -35.03
N LYS A 190 39.02 -45.83 -34.58
CA LYS A 190 40.18 -46.71 -34.43
C LYS A 190 39.93 -47.81 -33.41
N GLU A 191 39.32 -47.49 -32.27
CA GLU A 191 38.99 -48.47 -31.24
C GLU A 191 37.95 -49.48 -31.72
N LEU A 192 36.86 -49.03 -32.37
CA LEU A 192 35.85 -49.90 -32.96
C LEU A 192 36.43 -50.81 -34.04
N THR A 193 37.35 -50.30 -34.85
CA THR A 193 38.04 -51.11 -35.86
C THR A 193 38.88 -52.20 -35.20
N GLN A 194 39.64 -51.88 -34.15
CA GLN A 194 40.40 -52.87 -33.38
C GLN A 194 39.50 -53.89 -32.67
N GLN A 195 38.39 -53.44 -32.06
CA GLN A 195 37.43 -54.34 -31.41
C GLN A 195 36.77 -55.28 -32.43
N ARG A 196 36.43 -54.76 -33.62
CA ARG A 196 35.89 -55.55 -34.72
C ARG A 196 36.91 -56.62 -35.14
N GLU A 197 38.17 -56.25 -35.39
CA GLU A 197 39.23 -57.20 -35.75
C GLU A 197 39.42 -58.29 -34.68
N ARG A 198 39.44 -57.93 -33.39
CA ARG A 198 39.53 -58.88 -32.27
C ARG A 198 38.35 -59.86 -32.26
N ARG A 199 37.11 -59.36 -32.38
CA ARG A 199 35.90 -60.20 -32.43
C ARG A 199 35.91 -61.12 -33.64
N PHE A 200 36.34 -60.63 -34.80
CA PHE A 200 36.48 -61.46 -36.00
C PHE A 200 37.45 -62.62 -35.76
N ALA A 201 38.62 -62.35 -35.17
CA ALA A 201 39.59 -63.39 -34.82
C ALA A 201 39.05 -64.41 -33.80
N GLU A 202 38.31 -63.95 -32.78
CA GLU A 202 37.67 -64.83 -31.79
C GLU A 202 36.58 -65.72 -32.41
N ILE A 203 35.72 -65.15 -33.27
CA ILE A 203 34.69 -65.91 -33.99
C ILE A 203 35.33 -66.91 -34.95
N GLU A 204 36.41 -66.54 -35.64
CA GLU A 204 37.12 -67.45 -36.55
C GLU A 204 37.74 -68.63 -35.78
N LYS A 205 38.33 -68.34 -34.60
CA LYS A 205 38.85 -69.38 -33.70
C LYS A 205 37.75 -70.31 -33.21
N SER A 206 36.64 -69.78 -32.70
CA SER A 206 35.53 -70.60 -32.19
C SER A 206 34.84 -71.40 -33.30
N LEU A 207 34.71 -70.84 -34.51
CA LEU A 207 34.21 -71.56 -35.68
C LEU A 207 35.12 -72.75 -36.04
N LYS A 208 36.44 -72.56 -35.94
CA LYS A 208 37.40 -73.64 -36.18
C LYS A 208 37.28 -74.74 -35.12
N GLU A 209 37.18 -74.36 -33.85
CA GLU A 209 36.95 -75.29 -32.72
C GLU A 209 35.63 -76.06 -32.89
N ALA A 210 34.52 -75.37 -33.17
CA ALA A 210 33.22 -76.00 -33.40
C ALA A 210 33.23 -76.94 -34.62
N LYS A 211 33.90 -76.56 -35.72
CA LYS A 211 34.10 -77.45 -36.89
C LYS A 211 34.87 -78.71 -36.51
N THR A 212 35.92 -78.60 -35.71
CA THR A 212 36.66 -79.77 -35.22
C THR A 212 35.81 -80.64 -34.29
N GLU A 213 35.00 -80.03 -33.42
CA GLU A 213 34.12 -80.76 -32.51
C GLU A 213 32.99 -81.50 -33.26
N VAL A 214 32.38 -80.87 -34.27
CA VAL A 214 31.40 -81.50 -35.16
C VAL A 214 32.03 -82.66 -35.92
N ALA A 215 33.23 -82.50 -36.45
CA ALA A 215 33.94 -83.58 -37.14
C ALA A 215 34.19 -84.77 -36.20
N ASN A 216 34.65 -84.51 -34.97
CA ASN A 216 34.86 -85.53 -33.95
C ASN A 216 33.54 -86.22 -33.54
N LYS A 217 32.47 -85.47 -33.25
CA LYS A 217 31.15 -86.03 -32.88
C LYS A 217 30.52 -86.82 -34.03
N SER A 218 30.68 -86.36 -35.28
CA SER A 218 30.28 -87.09 -36.50
C SER A 218 31.00 -88.44 -36.60
N GLN A 219 32.31 -88.44 -36.36
CA GLN A 219 33.09 -89.67 -36.37
C GLN A 219 32.63 -90.63 -35.27
N MET A 220 32.48 -90.14 -34.04
CA MET A 220 31.95 -90.95 -32.92
C MET A 220 30.54 -91.49 -33.19
N ALA A 221 29.66 -90.71 -33.83
CA ALA A 221 28.32 -91.17 -34.19
C ALA A 221 28.35 -92.30 -35.24
N ARG A 222 29.22 -92.21 -36.26
CA ARG A 222 29.43 -93.30 -37.23
C ARG A 222 29.98 -94.56 -36.57
N GLU A 223 30.90 -94.40 -35.63
CA GLU A 223 31.47 -95.51 -34.84
C GLU A 223 30.40 -96.16 -33.94
N ALA A 224 29.50 -95.37 -33.33
CA ALA A 224 28.38 -95.89 -32.54
C ALA A 224 27.30 -96.57 -33.41
N GLU A 225 27.01 -96.04 -34.60
CA GLU A 225 26.02 -96.60 -35.53
C GLU A 225 26.47 -97.95 -36.11
N THR A 226 27.77 -98.08 -36.42
CA THR A 226 28.36 -99.35 -36.84
C THR A 226 28.39 -100.40 -35.72
N GLN A 227 28.54 -99.97 -34.46
CA GLN A 227 28.39 -100.85 -33.28
C GLN A 227 26.94 -101.25 -33.00
N ALA A 228 25.96 -100.39 -33.29
CA ALA A 228 24.54 -100.72 -33.12
C ALA A 228 23.99 -101.66 -34.21
N GLN A 229 24.54 -101.63 -35.43
CA GLN A 229 24.18 -102.57 -36.52
C GLN A 229 24.83 -103.95 -36.39
N THR A 230 25.77 -104.13 -35.45
CA THR A 230 26.46 -105.41 -35.19
C THR A 230 25.87 -106.18 -34.00
N LEU A 231 24.77 -105.71 -33.41
CA LEU A 231 23.93 -106.39 -32.42
C LEU A 231 22.60 -106.81 -33.02
#